data_AF-A0A9W4BM41-F1
#
_entry.id   AF-A0A9W4BM41-F1
#
_cell.length_a   1.000
_cell.length_b   1.000
_cell.length_c   1.000
_cell.angle_alpha   90.00
_cell.angle_beta   90.00
_cell.angle_gamma   90.00
#
_symmetry.space_group_name_H-M   'P 1'
#
loop_
_entity.id
_entity.type
_entity.pdbx_description
1 polymer ?
#
loop_
_entity_poly.entity_id
_entity_poly.type
_entity_poly.pdbx_seq_one_letter_code
_entity_poly.pdbx_strand_id
1 'polypeptide(L)'
;MPVTTTNDIYERLGVLEQLVKHLYEQTGVPMPNPAAIARNEAPPRVRELVAAGNKIGAIKAYREEMNVDLATATRAVEALYA
;
A
#
# COMPACT_ATOMS: atom_id res chain seq x y z
N MET A 1 17.68 -27.74 3.03
CA MET A 1 16.65 -26.71 2.75
C MET A 1 17.17 -25.88 1.58
N PRO A 2 16.51 -25.83 0.41
CA PRO A 2 16.96 -24.99 -0.69
C PRO A 2 16.83 -23.53 -0.26
N VAL A 3 17.95 -22.82 -0.22
CA VAL A 3 17.95 -21.37 0.00
C VAL A 3 17.46 -20.72 -1.28
N THR A 4 16.26 -20.15 -1.26
CA THR A 4 15.75 -19.37 -2.39
C THR A 4 16.70 -18.19 -2.59
N THR A 5 17.55 -18.27 -3.62
CA THR A 5 18.46 -17.18 -3.96
C THR A 5 17.64 -15.94 -4.29
N THR A 6 18.12 -14.77 -3.90
CA THR A 6 17.50 -13.46 -4.17
C THR A 6 17.02 -13.29 -5.62
N ASN A 7 17.73 -13.86 -6.60
CA ASN A 7 17.33 -13.87 -8.02
C ASN A 7 16.00 -14.61 -8.29
N ASP A 8 15.81 -15.77 -7.65
CA ASP A 8 14.62 -16.62 -7.79
C ASP A 8 13.36 -15.94 -7.22
N ILE A 9 13.55 -15.09 -6.20
CA ILE A 9 12.49 -14.24 -5.64
C ILE A 9 12.05 -13.19 -6.66
N TYR A 10 12.99 -12.54 -7.34
CA TYR A 10 12.67 -11.52 -8.36
C TYR A 10 12.01 -12.13 -9.60
N GLU A 11 12.44 -13.31 -10.04
CA GLU A 11 11.80 -14.00 -11.16
C GLU A 11 10.35 -14.39 -10.85
N ARG A 12 10.11 -14.95 -9.66
CA ARG A 12 8.75 -15.26 -9.23
C ARG A 12 7.89 -14.01 -9.02
N LEU A 13 8.48 -12.91 -8.56
CA LEU A 13 7.77 -11.63 -8.42
C LEU A 13 7.32 -11.10 -9.78
N GLY A 14 8.20 -11.11 -10.80
CA GLY A 14 7.85 -10.65 -12.15
C GLY A 14 6.75 -11.48 -12.81
N VAL A 15 6.77 -12.81 -12.63
CA VAL A 15 5.69 -13.69 -13.11
C VAL A 15 4.36 -13.34 -12.43
N LEU A 16 4.39 -13.07 -11.12
CA LEU A 16 3.20 -12.70 -10.37
C LEU A 16 2.62 -11.37 -10.86
N GLU A 17 3.45 -10.36 -11.11
CA GLU A 17 3.02 -9.07 -11.65
C GLU A 17 2.36 -9.21 -13.04
N GLN A 18 2.92 -10.04 -13.93
CA GLN A 18 2.34 -10.31 -15.26
C GLN A 18 0.99 -11.01 -15.17
N LEU A 19 0.86 -11.98 -14.25
CA LEU A 19 -0.39 -12.72 -14.06
C LEU A 19 -1.49 -11.83 -13.50
N VAL A 20 -1.15 -10.97 -12.52
CA VAL A 20 -2.07 -9.96 -11.97
C VAL A 20 -2.56 -9.04 -13.09
N LYS A 21 -1.66 -8.55 -13.95
CA LYS A 21 -2.03 -7.72 -15.10
C LYS A 21 -3.01 -8.44 -16.04
N HIS A 22 -2.71 -9.68 -16.40
CA HIS A 22 -3.55 -10.48 -17.28
C HIS A 22 -4.96 -10.71 -16.70
N LEU A 23 -5.05 -11.00 -15.40
CA LEU A 23 -6.34 -11.18 -14.72
C LEU A 23 -7.19 -9.90 -14.72
N TYR A 24 -6.59 -8.73 -14.53
CA TYR A 24 -7.32 -7.45 -14.62
C TYR A 24 -7.84 -7.19 -16.04
N GLU A 25 -7.03 -7.47 -17.06
CA GLU A 25 -7.47 -7.34 -18.47
C GLU A 25 -8.62 -8.29 -18.82
N GLN A 26 -8.61 -9.52 -18.28
CA GLN A 26 -9.67 -10.50 -18.55
C GLN A 26 -10.97 -10.24 -17.75
N THR A 27 -10.88 -9.68 -16.55
CA THR A 27 -12.05 -9.45 -15.68
C THR A 27 -12.75 -8.11 -15.94
N GLY A 28 -12.14 -7.22 -16.74
CA GLY A 28 -12.70 -5.89 -17.05
C GLY A 28 -12.74 -4.95 -15.85
N VAL A 29 -12.08 -5.30 -14.75
CA VAL A 29 -11.93 -4.45 -13.57
C VAL A 29 -10.76 -3.52 -13.83
N PRO A 30 -10.94 -2.19 -13.83
CA PRO A 30 -9.84 -1.26 -14.05
C PRO A 30 -8.79 -1.48 -12.96
N MET A 31 -7.51 -1.57 -13.37
CA MET A 31 -6.40 -1.73 -12.44
C MET A 31 -6.53 -0.70 -11.32
N PRO A 32 -6.73 -1.13 -10.07
CA PRO A 32 -6.93 -0.20 -8.98
C PRO A 32 -5.63 0.58 -8.81
N ASN A 33 -5.73 1.91 -8.91
CA ASN A 33 -4.59 2.79 -8.73
C ASN A 33 -3.96 2.47 -7.36
N PRO A 34 -2.67 2.13 -7.25
CA PRO A 34 -2.08 1.71 -5.97
C PRO A 34 -2.24 2.76 -4.88
N ALA A 35 -2.26 4.05 -5.24
CA ALA A 35 -2.61 5.14 -4.32
C ALA A 35 -4.07 5.09 -3.85
N ALA A 36 -5.01 4.67 -4.70
CA ALA A 36 -6.41 4.45 -4.32
C ALA A 36 -6.57 3.22 -3.42
N ILE A 37 -5.80 2.15 -3.65
CA ILE A 37 -5.76 0.98 -2.74
C ILE A 37 -5.20 1.40 -1.38
N ALA A 38 -4.04 2.07 -1.36
CA ALA A 38 -3.45 2.58 -0.13
C ALA A 38 -4.39 3.52 0.64
N ARG A 39 -5.17 4.35 -0.08
CA ARG A 39 -6.20 5.20 0.52
C ARG A 39 -7.42 4.43 1.02
N ASN A 40 -7.75 3.27 0.45
CA ASN A 40 -8.86 2.45 0.90
C ASN A 40 -8.46 1.50 2.06
N GLU A 41 -7.19 1.12 2.10
CA GLU A 41 -6.56 0.34 3.18
C GLU A 41 -6.20 1.21 4.38
N ALA A 42 -6.09 2.53 4.18
CA ALA A 42 -5.93 3.47 5.28
C ALA A 42 -7.20 3.52 6.15
N PRO A 43 -7.04 3.47 7.48
CA PRO A 43 -8.11 3.71 8.44
C PRO A 43 -9.03 4.87 8.07
N PRO A 44 -10.36 4.76 8.30
CA PRO A 44 -11.27 5.87 8.07
C PRO A 44 -10.83 7.13 8.83
N ARG A 45 -10.30 6.98 10.05
CA ARG A 45 -9.80 8.06 10.87
C ARG A 45 -8.56 8.75 10.30
N VAL A 46 -7.67 7.99 9.67
CA VAL A 46 -6.49 8.54 8.98
C VAL A 46 -6.92 9.33 7.75
N ARG A 47 -7.91 8.84 6.99
CA ARG A 47 -8.45 9.56 5.83
C ARG A 47 -9.09 10.90 6.21
N GLU A 48 -9.84 10.94 7.30
CA GLU A 48 -10.43 12.18 7.82
C GLU A 48 -9.34 13.18 8.24
N LEU A 49 -8.29 12.71 8.92
CA LEU A 49 -7.18 13.56 9.36
C LEU A 49 -6.33 14.06 8.19
N VAL A 50 -6.13 13.23 7.15
CA VAL A 50 -5.49 13.64 5.90
C VAL A 50 -6.33 14.70 5.18
N ALA A 51 -7.64 14.49 5.05
CA ALA A 51 -8.57 15.45 4.44
C ALA A 51 -8.64 16.78 5.20
N ALA A 52 -8.51 16.73 6.54
CA ALA A 52 -8.44 17.90 7.41
C ALA A 52 -7.08 18.63 7.38
N GLY A 53 -6.09 18.16 6.59
CA GLY A 53 -4.76 18.76 6.54
C GLY A 53 -3.90 18.49 7.79
N ASN A 54 -4.34 17.60 8.68
CA ASN A 54 -3.66 17.31 9.95
C ASN A 54 -2.73 16.09 9.81
N LYS A 55 -1.59 16.31 9.16
CA LYS A 55 -0.55 15.28 8.89
C LYS A 55 -0.05 14.60 10.17
N ILE A 56 0.16 15.37 11.26
CA ILE A 56 0.63 14.83 12.54
C ILE A 56 -0.41 13.89 13.16
N GLY A 57 -1.69 14.29 13.15
CA GLY A 57 -2.80 13.47 13.62
C GLY A 57 -2.95 12.19 12.80
N ALA A 58 -2.86 12.29 11.47
CA ALA A 58 -2.94 11.16 10.56
C ALA A 58 -1.83 10.13 10.83
N ILE A 59 -0.58 10.57 11.05
CA ILE A 59 0.54 9.68 11.38
C ILE A 59 0.29 8.99 12.72
N LYS A 60 -0.19 9.74 13.73
CA LYS A 60 -0.49 9.16 15.05
C LYS A 60 -1.58 8.10 14.96
N ALA A 61 -2.70 8.41 14.29
CA ALA A 61 -3.79 7.47 14.09
C ALA A 61 -3.34 6.23 13.31
N TYR A 62 -2.53 6.38 12.25
CA TYR A 62 -2.04 5.26 11.47
C TYR A 62 -1.13 4.33 12.31
N ARG A 63 -0.30 4.90 13.19
CA ARG A 63 0.52 4.11 14.12
C ARG A 63 -0.32 3.39 15.17
N GLU A 64 -1.30 4.06 15.75
CA GLU A 64 -2.16 3.46 16.78
C GLU A 64 -3.01 2.32 16.20
N GLU A 65 -3.51 2.47 14.97
CA GLU A 65 -4.41 1.49 14.36
C GLU A 65 -3.67 0.34 13.66
N MET A 66 -2.55 0.60 12.97
CA MET A 66 -1.76 -0.44 12.29
C MET A 66 -0.61 -1.00 13.15
N ASN A 67 -0.37 -0.45 14.34
CA ASN A 67 0.75 -0.82 15.22
C ASN A 67 2.14 -0.79 14.54
N VAL A 68 2.33 0.15 13.62
CA VAL A 68 3.57 0.27 12.83
C VAL A 68 4.53 1.32 13.40
N ASP A 69 5.79 1.22 12.97
CA ASP A 69 6.83 2.18 13.26
C ASP A 69 6.51 3.58 12.74
N LEU A 70 7.13 4.60 13.36
CA LEU A 70 6.93 5.99 12.97
C LEU A 70 7.34 6.25 11.52
N ALA A 71 8.41 5.61 11.05
CA ALA A 71 8.87 5.75 9.67
C ALA A 71 7.85 5.20 8.66
N THR A 72 7.30 4.02 8.93
CA THR A 72 6.28 3.36 8.09
C THR A 72 5.01 4.20 8.04
N ALA A 73 4.53 4.69 9.19
CA ALA A 73 3.35 5.55 9.26
C ALA A 73 3.54 6.89 8.53
N THR A 74 4.73 7.49 8.64
CA THR A 74 5.03 8.74 7.94
C THR A 74 4.97 8.53 6.42
N ARG A 75 5.64 7.48 5.91
CA ARG A 75 5.63 7.15 4.49
C ARG A 75 4.23 6.84 3.97
N ALA A 76 3.42 6.11 4.74
CA ALA A 76 2.04 5.79 4.38
C ALA A 76 1.19 7.07 4.28
N VAL A 77 1.26 7.95 5.29
CA VAL A 77 0.51 9.21 5.27
C VAL A 77 1.00 10.14 4.16
N GLU A 78 2.30 10.19 3.87
CA GLU A 78 2.83 10.97 2.75
C GLU A 78 2.35 10.46 1.39
N ALA A 79 2.26 9.14 1.21
CA ALA A 79 1.69 8.54 0.00
C ALA A 79 0.20 8.86 -0.19
N LEU A 80 -0.53 9.25 0.86
CA LEU A 80 -1.93 9.68 0.79
C LEU A 80 -2.13 11.15 0.38
N TYR A 81 -1.06 11.95 0.44
CA TYR A 81 -1.03 13.36 0.07
C TYR A 81 -0.43 13.63 -1.33
N ALA A 82 0.32 12.67 -1.87
CA ALA A 82 0.86 12.70 -3.23
C ALA A 82 -0.25 12.49 -4.28
#